data_AF-A0A2R6NDY0-F1
#
_entry.id   AF-A0A2R6NDY0-F1
#
_cell.length_a   1.000
_cell.length_b   1.000
_cell.length_c   1.000
_cell.angle_alpha   90.00
_cell.angle_beta   90.00
_cell.angle_gamma   90.00
#
_symmetry.space_group_name_H-M   'P 1'
#
loop_
_entity.id
_entity.type
_entity.pdbx_description
1 polymer ?
#
loop_
_entity_poly.entity_id
_entity_poly.type
_entity_poly.pdbx_seq_one_letter_code
_entity_poly.pdbx_strand_id
1 'polypeptide(L)'
;MSNWRLLFIVEGIPTVILGVLTLWLLPDRPEETAFLNDQERKLQIERMNRGLKADVGRTVNKKHITAAFKDWRLYGAGVLYFGANCALASISAFLPTIIKTFGFTNARAQLLTVPPYAVCAVVLCLTSYCSDRLQSRGVCVALSAALGGLGYLLLLTVHDNNHVRYFATFCITSGTYTVIGVVIAWCE
;
A
#
# COMPACT_ATOMS: atom_id res chain seq x y z
N MET A 1 -1.42 -34.64 -9.08
CA MET A 1 -0.50 -33.82 -9.91
C MET A 1 -1.33 -32.73 -10.60
N SER A 2 -0.86 -31.47 -10.64
CA SER A 2 -1.40 -30.30 -11.37
C SER A 2 -2.36 -29.29 -10.71
N ASN A 3 -2.62 -29.32 -9.40
CA ASN A 3 -3.43 -28.26 -8.76
C ASN A 3 -2.74 -26.87 -8.78
N TRP A 4 -1.41 -26.86 -8.67
CA TRP A 4 -0.60 -25.62 -8.69
C TRP A 4 -0.53 -24.96 -10.08
N ARG A 5 -0.52 -25.75 -11.17
CA ARG A 5 -0.54 -25.21 -12.55
C ARG A 5 -1.89 -24.58 -12.90
N LEU A 6 -2.99 -25.19 -12.47
CA LEU A 6 -4.34 -24.62 -12.65
C LEU A 6 -4.49 -23.28 -11.93
N LEU A 7 -3.86 -23.13 -10.75
CA LEU A 7 -3.89 -21.88 -10.00
C LEU A 7 -3.22 -20.73 -10.77
N PHE A 8 -2.05 -20.95 -11.38
CA PHE A 8 -1.42 -19.93 -12.25
C PHE A 8 -2.19 -19.64 -13.52
N ILE A 9 -2.83 -20.64 -14.12
CA ILE A 9 -3.59 -20.43 -15.35
C ILE A 9 -4.82 -19.58 -15.04
N VAL A 10 -5.54 -19.88 -13.95
CA VAL A 10 -6.73 -19.13 -13.51
C VAL A 10 -6.39 -17.71 -13.06
N GLU A 11 -5.27 -17.49 -12.38
CA GLU A 11 -4.85 -16.16 -11.91
C GLU A 11 -4.11 -15.34 -12.99
N GLY A 12 -3.38 -16.01 -13.89
CA GLY A 12 -2.59 -15.38 -14.94
C GLY A 12 -3.40 -14.89 -16.14
N ILE A 13 -4.39 -15.65 -16.61
CA ILE A 13 -5.24 -15.27 -17.74
C ILE A 13 -5.93 -13.91 -17.54
N PRO A 14 -6.64 -13.63 -16.43
CA PRO A 14 -7.29 -12.34 -16.24
C PRO A 14 -6.28 -11.19 -16.17
N THR A 15 -5.09 -11.44 -15.62
CA THR A 15 -4.01 -10.45 -15.54
C THR A 15 -3.46 -10.10 -16.93
N VAL A 16 -3.28 -11.09 -17.81
CA VAL A 16 -2.85 -10.88 -19.20
C VAL A 16 -3.94 -10.15 -20.00
N ILE A 17 -5.20 -10.53 -19.84
CA ILE A 17 -6.33 -9.84 -20.48
C ILE A 17 -6.40 -8.38 -20.03
N LEU A 18 -6.29 -8.13 -18.72
CA LEU A 18 -6.22 -6.77 -18.17
C LEU A 18 -5.03 -6.02 -18.76
N GLY A 19 -3.83 -6.60 -18.79
CA GLY A 19 -2.65 -5.95 -19.38
C GLY A 19 -2.83 -5.54 -20.85
N VAL A 20 -3.45 -6.41 -21.66
CA VAL A 20 -3.78 -6.11 -23.06
C VAL A 20 -4.86 -5.02 -23.15
N LEU A 21 -5.86 -5.07 -22.28
CA LEU A 21 -6.88 -4.02 -22.19
C LEU A 21 -6.26 -2.69 -21.79
N THR A 22 -5.31 -2.65 -20.84
CA THR A 22 -4.63 -1.42 -20.41
C THR A 22 -3.90 -0.76 -21.57
N LEU A 23 -3.30 -1.52 -22.50
CA LEU A 23 -2.67 -0.97 -23.70
C LEU A 23 -3.67 -0.27 -24.65
N TRP A 24 -4.95 -0.64 -24.60
CA TRP A 24 -6.01 -0.03 -25.40
C TRP A 24 -6.81 1.04 -24.64
N LEU A 25 -6.96 0.90 -23.32
CA LEU A 25 -7.80 1.74 -22.47
C LEU A 25 -7.03 2.85 -21.75
N LEU A 26 -5.70 2.75 -21.60
CA LEU A 26 -4.88 3.70 -20.86
C LEU A 26 -4.04 4.57 -21.82
N PRO A 27 -4.59 5.69 -22.31
CA PRO A 27 -3.80 6.71 -22.98
C PRO A 27 -2.83 7.40 -21.99
N ASP A 28 -1.57 7.55 -22.40
CA ASP A 28 -0.44 8.08 -21.60
C ASP A 28 -0.64 9.51 -21.08
N ARG A 29 -1.62 10.26 -21.63
CA ARG A 29 -2.03 11.57 -21.11
C ARG A 29 -3.52 11.83 -21.32
N PRO A 30 -4.17 12.60 -20.43
CA PRO A 30 -5.51 13.14 -20.65
C PRO A 30 -5.59 14.15 -21.83
N GLU A 31 -4.45 14.45 -22.47
CA GLU A 31 -4.37 15.24 -23.71
C GLU A 31 -4.66 14.39 -24.97
N GLU A 32 -4.40 13.07 -24.96
CA GLU A 32 -4.62 12.15 -26.09
C GLU A 32 -5.84 11.22 -25.92
N THR A 33 -6.63 11.44 -24.88
CA THR A 33 -7.86 10.68 -24.62
C THR A 33 -8.95 11.08 -25.61
N ALA A 34 -9.38 10.12 -26.46
CA ALA A 34 -10.57 10.27 -27.31
C ALA A 34 -11.91 10.19 -26.52
N PHE A 35 -11.85 9.86 -25.23
CA PHE A 35 -13.02 9.55 -24.39
C PHE A 35 -13.48 10.70 -23.47
N LEU A 36 -12.75 11.82 -23.41
CA LEU A 36 -13.01 12.93 -22.49
C LEU A 36 -13.56 14.15 -23.21
N ASN A 37 -14.64 14.71 -22.67
CA ASN A 37 -15.22 15.97 -23.14
C ASN A 37 -14.27 17.14 -22.81
N ASP A 38 -14.26 18.22 -23.60
CA ASP A 38 -13.29 19.33 -23.45
C ASP A 38 -13.31 19.99 -22.06
N GLN A 39 -14.46 19.94 -21.37
CA GLN A 39 -14.59 20.43 -20.00
C GLN A 39 -13.93 19.51 -18.96
N GLU A 40 -14.02 18.19 -19.12
CA GLU A 40 -13.40 17.21 -18.23
C GLU A 40 -11.87 17.19 -18.45
N ARG A 41 -11.42 17.37 -19.69
CA ARG A 41 -10.00 17.54 -20.02
C ARG A 41 -9.40 18.75 -19.30
N LYS A 42 -10.07 19.91 -19.30
CA LYS A 42 -9.61 21.09 -18.55
C LYS A 42 -9.55 20.86 -17.05
N LEU A 43 -10.57 20.21 -16.47
CA LEU A 43 -10.60 19.88 -15.04
C LEU A 43 -9.46 18.92 -14.66
N GLN A 44 -9.15 17.94 -15.51
CA GLN A 44 -8.05 17.01 -15.30
C GLN A 44 -6.67 17.67 -15.43
N ILE A 45 -6.47 18.57 -16.40
CA ILE A 45 -5.25 19.37 -16.53
C ILE A 45 -5.07 20.27 -15.30
N GLU A 46 -6.14 20.89 -14.81
CA GLU A 46 -6.08 21.72 -13.60
C GLU A 46 -5.76 20.89 -12.34
N ARG A 47 -6.31 19.68 -12.22
CA ARG A 47 -5.98 18.74 -11.13
C ARG A 47 -4.54 18.22 -11.23
N MET A 48 -4.05 17.88 -12.43
CA MET A 48 -2.66 17.49 -12.66
C MET A 48 -1.69 18.61 -12.29
N ASN A 49 -1.97 19.86 -12.70
CA ASN A 49 -1.15 21.03 -12.36
C ASN A 49 -1.21 21.40 -10.88
N ARG A 50 -2.25 20.99 -10.15
CA ARG A 50 -2.41 21.24 -8.72
C ARG A 50 -1.76 20.14 -7.84
N GLY A 51 -1.70 18.90 -8.34
CA GLY A 51 -1.03 17.77 -7.68
C GLY A 51 0.49 17.75 -7.95
N LEU A 52 0.89 17.84 -9.21
CA LEU A 52 2.29 18.07 -9.59
C LEU A 52 2.53 19.57 -9.60
N LYS A 53 3.16 20.11 -8.55
CA LYS A 53 3.77 21.44 -8.64
C LYS A 53 4.87 21.41 -9.72
N ALA A 54 4.48 21.80 -10.93
CA ALA A 54 5.33 22.15 -12.06
C ALA A 54 6.32 21.05 -12.53
N ASP A 55 5.85 20.13 -13.36
CA ASP A 55 6.70 19.53 -14.40
C ASP A 55 6.14 19.90 -15.79
N VAL A 56 6.28 21.18 -16.11
CA VAL A 56 5.87 21.78 -17.40
C VAL A 56 6.91 21.51 -18.51
N GLY A 57 8.00 20.80 -18.21
CA GLY A 57 9.10 20.62 -19.15
C GLY A 57 9.45 19.17 -19.33
N ARG A 58 9.45 18.69 -20.58
CA ARG A 58 9.96 17.39 -21.03
C ARG A 58 11.49 17.26 -20.85
N THR A 59 12.03 17.75 -19.74
CA THR A 59 13.47 17.89 -19.47
C THR A 59 13.76 17.59 -18.01
N VAL A 60 14.30 16.40 -17.76
CA VAL A 60 14.93 16.07 -16.48
C VAL A 60 16.12 17.01 -16.28
N ASN A 61 15.89 18.13 -15.58
CA ASN A 61 16.94 19.08 -15.29
C ASN A 61 17.86 18.46 -14.24
N LYS A 62 19.14 18.28 -14.56
CA LYS A 62 20.15 17.73 -13.62
C LYS A 62 20.15 18.47 -12.28
N LYS A 63 19.77 19.76 -12.26
CA LYS A 63 19.58 20.56 -11.04
C LYS A 63 18.45 20.06 -10.13
N HIS A 64 17.33 19.57 -10.68
CA HIS A 64 16.25 18.98 -9.88
C HIS A 64 16.68 17.64 -9.26
N ILE A 65 17.48 16.84 -9.99
CA ILE A 65 18.07 15.61 -9.44
C ILE A 65 18.99 15.95 -8.26
N THR A 66 19.92 16.88 -8.42
CA THR A 66 20.85 17.25 -7.34
C THR A 66 20.13 17.89 -6.15
N ALA A 67 19.05 18.64 -6.38
CA ALA A 67 18.21 19.18 -5.31
C ALA A 67 17.46 18.08 -4.55
N ALA A 68 16.90 17.08 -5.25
CA ALA A 68 16.24 15.93 -4.62
C ALA A 68 17.21 15.10 -3.77
N PHE A 69 18.44 14.88 -4.25
CA PHE A 69 19.49 14.18 -3.49
C PHE A 69 19.98 14.95 -2.25
N LYS A 70 19.68 16.24 -2.13
CA LYS A 70 20.07 17.07 -0.98
C LYS A 70 18.94 17.21 0.05
N ASP A 71 17.73 16.73 -0.24
CA ASP A 71 16.61 16.82 0.70
C ASP A 71 16.68 15.69 1.74
N TRP A 72 17.04 16.05 2.98
CA TRP A 72 17.07 15.12 4.11
C TRP A 72 15.72 14.43 4.36
N ARG A 73 14.61 15.09 4.02
CA ARG A 73 13.25 14.54 4.21
C ARG A 73 13.01 13.33 3.32
N LEU A 74 13.63 13.30 2.12
CA LEU A 74 13.55 12.19 1.19
C LEU A 74 14.25 10.93 1.77
N TYR A 75 15.42 11.11 2.38
CA TYR A 75 16.12 9.99 3.04
C TYR A 75 15.35 9.48 4.26
N GLY A 76 14.78 10.38 5.08
CA GLY A 76 13.93 9.99 6.21
C GLY A 76 12.68 9.22 5.77
N ALA A 77 12.00 9.68 4.73
CA ALA A 77 10.88 8.98 4.11
C ALA A 77 11.30 7.61 3.57
N GLY A 78 12.45 7.55 2.88
CA GLY A 78 13.00 6.32 2.31
C GLY A 78 13.35 5.28 3.37
N VAL A 79 13.96 5.67 4.49
CA VAL A 79 14.27 4.76 5.61
C VAL A 79 12.98 4.25 6.26
N LEU A 80 11.99 5.12 6.48
CA LEU A 80 10.67 4.72 6.99
C LEU A 80 9.98 3.74 6.04
N TYR A 81 10.00 4.04 4.75
CA TYR A 81 9.40 3.20 3.71
C TYR A 81 10.07 1.83 3.64
N PHE A 82 11.40 1.78 3.71
CA PHE A 82 12.17 0.55 3.73
C PHE A 82 11.86 -0.30 4.97
N GLY A 83 11.82 0.33 6.16
CA GLY A 83 11.44 -0.34 7.40
C GLY A 83 10.02 -0.91 7.35
N ALA A 84 9.06 -0.14 6.85
CA ALA A 84 7.68 -0.58 6.69
C ALA A 84 7.56 -1.74 5.68
N ASN A 85 8.29 -1.71 4.57
CA ASN A 85 8.31 -2.81 3.60
C ASN A 85 8.95 -4.09 4.17
N CYS A 86 10.04 -3.94 4.93
CA CYS A 86 10.68 -5.07 5.60
C CYS A 86 9.75 -5.73 6.63
N ALA A 87 9.06 -4.91 7.43
CA ALA A 87 8.03 -5.38 8.35
C ALA A 87 6.91 -6.10 7.58
N LEU A 88 6.39 -5.50 6.52
CA LEU A 88 5.33 -6.07 5.69
C LEU A 88 5.68 -7.45 5.14
N ALA A 89 6.86 -7.57 4.53
CA ALA A 89 7.36 -8.82 3.97
C ALA A 89 7.50 -9.89 5.06
N SER A 90 8.03 -9.50 6.22
CA SER A 90 8.17 -10.39 7.38
C SER A 90 6.80 -10.87 7.86
N ILE A 91 5.85 -9.96 8.10
CA ILE A 91 4.50 -10.29 8.57
C ILE A 91 3.81 -11.20 7.57
N SER A 92 3.82 -10.86 6.28
CA SER A 92 3.16 -11.65 5.23
C SER A 92 3.71 -13.08 5.16
N ALA A 93 5.03 -13.24 5.29
CA ALA A 93 5.67 -14.55 5.30
C ALA A 93 5.40 -15.35 6.60
N PHE A 94 5.39 -14.68 7.76
CA PHE A 94 5.18 -15.34 9.06
C PHE A 94 3.72 -15.46 9.46
N LEU A 95 2.79 -14.75 8.82
CA LEU A 95 1.34 -14.78 9.09
C LEU A 95 0.76 -16.20 9.12
N PRO A 96 0.93 -17.02 8.06
CA PRO A 96 0.38 -18.36 8.06
C PRO A 96 1.06 -19.24 9.11
N THR A 97 2.34 -19.00 9.40
CA THR A 97 3.10 -19.73 10.41
C THR A 97 2.61 -19.41 11.83
N ILE A 98 2.35 -18.13 12.13
CA ILE A 98 1.78 -17.69 13.41
C ILE A 98 0.39 -18.31 13.60
N ILE A 99 -0.45 -18.30 12.57
CA ILE A 99 -1.80 -18.88 12.65
C ILE A 99 -1.75 -20.41 12.78
N LYS A 100 -0.77 -21.06 12.15
CA LYS A 100 -0.55 -22.51 12.28
C LYS A 100 -0.15 -22.89 13.71
N THR A 101 0.58 -22.04 14.43
CA THR A 101 0.92 -22.24 15.85
C THR A 101 -0.31 -22.32 16.75
N PHE A 102 -1.47 -21.80 16.33
CA PHE A 102 -2.74 -21.94 17.06
C PHE A 102 -3.39 -23.33 16.93
N GLY A 103 -2.77 -24.27 16.20
CA GLY A 103 -3.26 -25.64 16.03
C GLY A 103 -4.18 -25.84 14.82
N PHE A 104 -4.31 -24.84 13.93
CA PHE A 104 -5.13 -24.97 12.72
C PHE A 104 -4.37 -25.65 11.57
N THR A 105 -5.08 -26.45 10.78
CA THR A 105 -4.55 -27.07 9.54
C THR A 105 -4.08 -26.02 8.54
N ASN A 106 -3.05 -26.31 7.72
CA ASN A 106 -2.48 -25.36 6.74
C ASN A 106 -3.54 -24.67 5.85
N ALA A 107 -4.57 -25.41 5.39
CA ALA A 107 -5.64 -24.85 4.58
C ALA A 107 -6.54 -23.85 5.34
N ARG A 108 -6.83 -24.14 6.63
CA ARG A 108 -7.57 -23.19 7.48
C ARG A 108 -6.72 -21.99 7.86
N ALA A 109 -5.40 -22.16 8.04
CA ALA A 109 -4.50 -21.07 8.34
C ALA A 109 -4.47 -20.03 7.21
N GLN A 110 -4.43 -20.46 5.94
CA GLN A 110 -4.55 -19.56 4.79
C GLN A 110 -5.91 -18.88 4.70
N LEU A 111 -6.99 -19.58 5.06
CA LEU A 111 -8.32 -18.95 5.06
C LEU A 111 -8.43 -17.87 6.15
N LEU A 112 -7.77 -18.09 7.30
CA LEU A 112 -7.76 -17.18 8.45
C LEU A 112 -6.86 -15.95 8.27
N THR A 113 -6.02 -15.89 7.22
CA THR A 113 -5.30 -14.65 6.87
C THR A 113 -6.19 -13.68 6.09
N VAL A 114 -7.28 -14.14 5.46
CA VAL A 114 -8.17 -13.28 4.65
C VAL A 114 -8.85 -12.18 5.48
N PRO A 115 -9.43 -12.46 6.67
CA PRO A 115 -10.04 -11.42 7.50
C PRO A 115 -9.08 -10.28 7.88
N PRO A 116 -7.83 -10.52 8.34
CA PRO A 116 -6.91 -9.41 8.64
C PRO A 116 -6.56 -8.55 7.43
N TYR A 117 -6.46 -9.13 6.23
CA TYR A 117 -6.27 -8.34 5.01
C TYR A 117 -7.52 -7.51 4.65
N ALA A 118 -8.73 -8.06 4.83
CA ALA A 118 -9.97 -7.32 4.57
C ALA A 118 -10.14 -6.13 5.52
N VAL A 119 -9.90 -6.33 6.83
CA VAL A 119 -9.93 -5.24 7.81
C VAL A 119 -8.85 -4.20 7.50
N CYS A 120 -7.65 -4.66 7.15
CA CYS A 120 -6.57 -3.78 6.71
C CYS A 120 -6.99 -2.90 5.53
N ALA A 121 -7.65 -3.45 4.51
CA ALA A 121 -8.13 -2.67 3.37
C ALA A 121 -9.12 -1.57 3.79
N VAL A 122 -10.06 -1.89 4.70
CA VAL A 122 -11.02 -0.90 5.22
C VAL A 122 -10.31 0.20 6.01
N VAL A 123 -9.39 -0.18 6.92
CA VAL A 123 -8.63 0.79 7.74
C VAL A 123 -7.74 1.67 6.87
N LEU A 124 -7.11 1.09 5.84
CA LEU A 124 -6.31 1.82 4.86
C LEU A 124 -7.17 2.84 4.12
N CYS A 125 -8.32 2.45 3.58
CA CYS A 125 -9.23 3.36 2.88
C CYS A 125 -9.72 4.50 3.79
N LEU A 126 -10.13 4.18 5.02
CA LEU A 126 -10.57 5.19 5.99
C LEU A 126 -9.45 6.16 6.36
N THR A 127 -8.24 5.64 6.58
CA THR A 127 -7.09 6.46 6.95
C THR A 127 -6.60 7.31 5.78
N SER A 128 -6.63 6.79 4.55
CA SER A 128 -6.34 7.53 3.33
C SER A 128 -7.34 8.67 3.14
N TYR A 129 -8.64 8.40 3.27
CA TYR A 129 -9.68 9.43 3.21
C TYR A 129 -9.52 10.51 4.31
N CYS A 130 -9.22 10.07 5.53
CA CYS A 130 -8.99 10.98 6.65
C CYS A 130 -7.73 11.83 6.45
N SER A 131 -6.65 11.23 5.92
CA SER A 131 -5.38 11.89 5.62
C SER A 131 -5.55 12.97 4.55
N ASP A 132 -6.31 12.70 3.49
CA ASP A 132 -6.62 13.69 2.46
C ASP A 132 -7.44 14.85 3.01
N ARG A 133 -8.37 14.59 3.94
CA ARG A 133 -9.20 15.63 4.55
C ARG A 133 -8.45 16.49 5.57
N LEU A 134 -7.55 15.89 6.36
CA LEU A 134 -6.81 16.61 7.40
C LEU A 134 -5.59 17.37 6.85
N GLN A 135 -5.10 17.06 5.64
CA GLN A 135 -3.86 17.58 5.04
C GLN A 135 -2.59 17.46 5.94
N SER A 136 -2.70 16.83 7.11
CA SER A 136 -1.63 16.59 8.09
C SER A 136 -1.14 15.16 7.98
N ARG A 137 -0.43 14.88 6.88
CA ARG A 137 0.08 13.54 6.52
C ARG A 137 1.00 12.94 7.60
N GLY A 138 1.76 13.78 8.32
CA GLY A 138 2.70 13.33 9.36
C GLY A 138 2.05 12.69 10.59
N VAL A 139 0.88 13.17 11.02
CA VAL A 139 0.16 12.62 12.19
C VAL A 139 -0.44 11.26 11.86
N CYS A 140 -0.96 11.10 10.64
CA CYS A 140 -1.47 9.81 10.15
C CYS A 140 -0.37 8.74 10.09
N VAL A 141 0.84 9.10 9.64
CA VAL A 141 1.99 8.18 9.66
C VAL A 141 2.37 7.81 11.09
N ALA A 142 2.46 8.78 12.00
CA ALA A 142 2.83 8.52 13.39
C ALA A 142 1.82 7.63 14.12
N LEU A 143 0.51 7.87 13.94
CA LEU A 143 -0.55 7.03 14.53
C LEU A 143 -0.54 5.61 13.96
N SER A 144 -0.34 5.47 12.65
CA SER A 144 -0.30 4.16 11.99
C SER A 144 0.95 3.36 12.40
N ALA A 145 2.09 4.04 12.54
CA ALA A 145 3.32 3.44 13.06
C ALA A 145 3.18 3.03 14.53
N ALA A 146 2.51 3.84 15.35
CA ALA A 146 2.20 3.50 16.75
C ALA A 146 1.27 2.27 16.84
N LEU A 147 0.24 2.19 16.00
CA LEU A 147 -0.64 1.01 15.90
C LEU A 147 0.12 -0.26 15.50
N GLY A 148 1.02 -0.17 14.51
CA GLY A 148 1.89 -1.28 14.12
C GLY A 148 2.83 -1.71 15.24
N GLY A 149 3.45 -0.74 15.92
CA GLY A 149 4.35 -0.99 17.06
C GLY A 149 3.64 -1.63 18.26
N LEU A 150 2.44 -1.16 18.60
CA LEU A 150 1.59 -1.77 19.64
C LEU A 150 1.21 -3.20 19.28
N GLY A 151 0.91 -3.46 18.01
CA GLY A 151 0.65 -4.81 17.52
C GLY A 151 1.84 -5.76 17.71
N TYR A 152 3.06 -5.32 17.38
CA TYR A 152 4.27 -6.10 17.63
C TYR A 152 4.54 -6.32 19.12
N LEU A 153 4.34 -5.30 19.96
CA LEU A 153 4.46 -5.42 21.42
C LEU A 153 3.46 -6.42 22.00
N LEU A 154 2.22 -6.42 21.53
CA LEU A 154 1.20 -7.40 21.94
C LEU A 154 1.58 -8.83 21.54
N LEU A 155 2.14 -9.01 20.35
CA LEU A 155 2.61 -10.32 19.89
C LEU A 155 3.76 -10.86 20.76
N LEU A 156 4.63 -9.97 21.24
CA LEU A 156 5.82 -10.31 22.04
C LEU A 156 5.50 -10.49 23.53
N THR A 157 4.52 -9.77 24.07
CA THR A 157 4.17 -9.83 25.50
C THR A 157 3.19 -10.95 25.83
N VAL A 158 2.26 -11.26 24.92
CA VAL A 158 1.17 -12.22 25.20
C VAL A 158 1.43 -13.56 24.52
N HIS A 159 1.79 -14.56 25.32
CA HIS A 159 2.06 -15.93 24.87
C HIS A 159 0.88 -16.88 25.11
N ASP A 160 0.12 -16.68 26.19
CA ASP A 160 -0.88 -17.64 26.65
C ASP A 160 -2.25 -17.55 25.95
N ASN A 161 -2.56 -16.43 25.27
CA ASN A 161 -3.87 -16.19 24.66
C ASN A 161 -3.83 -16.12 23.13
N ASN A 162 -4.30 -17.18 22.46
CA ASN A 162 -4.38 -17.26 21.00
C ASN A 162 -5.27 -16.17 20.37
N HIS A 163 -6.36 -15.77 21.03
CA HIS A 163 -7.24 -14.69 20.55
C HIS A 163 -6.54 -13.33 20.52
N VAL A 164 -5.70 -13.03 21.50
CA VAL A 164 -4.97 -11.75 21.59
C VAL A 164 -3.88 -11.69 20.52
N ARG A 165 -3.21 -12.81 20.25
CA ARG A 165 -2.24 -12.91 19.14
C ARG A 165 -2.91 -12.77 17.76
N TYR A 166 -4.13 -13.30 17.61
CA TYR A 166 -4.91 -13.08 16.39
C TYR A 166 -5.27 -11.59 16.25
N PHE A 167 -5.76 -10.93 17.30
CA PHE A 167 -6.03 -9.48 17.28
C PHE A 167 -4.79 -8.64 16.98
N ALA A 168 -3.64 -8.97 17.58
CA ALA A 168 -2.37 -8.31 17.33
C ALA A 168 -2.01 -8.34 15.84
N THR A 169 -2.31 -9.45 15.17
CA THR A 169 -2.11 -9.62 13.72
C THR A 169 -2.92 -8.58 12.91
N PHE A 170 -4.19 -8.31 13.27
CA PHE A 170 -4.97 -7.26 12.61
C PHE A 170 -4.35 -5.88 12.79
N CYS A 171 -3.94 -5.54 14.02
CA CYS A 171 -3.31 -4.25 14.31
C CYS A 171 -2.01 -4.07 13.52
N ILE A 172 -1.15 -5.09 13.51
CA ILE A 172 0.12 -5.08 12.77
C ILE A 172 -0.15 -4.88 11.26
N THR A 173 -1.00 -5.71 10.66
CA THR A 173 -1.33 -5.62 9.22
C THR A 173 -1.90 -4.24 8.90
N SER A 174 -2.90 -3.76 9.64
CA SER A 174 -3.49 -2.44 9.40
C SER A 174 -2.49 -1.28 9.51
N GLY A 175 -1.59 -1.30 10.49
CA GLY A 175 -0.60 -0.24 10.70
C GLY A 175 0.45 -0.19 9.60
N THR A 176 1.03 -1.35 9.25
CA THR A 176 2.10 -1.42 8.25
C THR A 176 1.63 -1.06 6.84
N TYR A 177 0.48 -1.58 6.39
CA TYR A 177 -0.05 -1.25 5.06
C TYR A 177 -0.47 0.23 4.98
N THR A 178 -1.02 0.79 6.06
CA THR A 178 -1.40 2.21 6.10
C THR A 178 -0.20 3.14 6.06
N VAL A 179 0.89 2.81 6.76
CA VAL A 179 2.15 3.58 6.68
C VAL A 179 2.67 3.63 5.25
N ILE A 180 2.69 2.51 4.53
CA ILE A 180 3.18 2.44 3.15
C ILE A 180 2.33 3.33 2.23
N GLY A 181 1.00 3.20 2.31
CA GLY A 181 0.09 4.01 1.49
C GLY A 181 0.23 5.51 1.75
N VAL A 182 0.34 5.93 3.02
CA VAL A 182 0.46 7.35 3.37
C VAL A 182 1.84 7.90 3.02
N VAL A 183 2.92 7.11 3.10
CA VAL A 183 4.26 7.54 2.69
C VAL A 183 4.35 7.75 1.18
N ILE A 184 3.73 6.87 0.37
CA ILE A 184 3.64 7.06 -1.09
C ILE A 184 2.85 8.33 -1.39
N ALA A 185 1.68 8.49 -0.78
CA ALA A 185 0.88 9.70 -0.90
C ALA A 185 1.58 10.95 -0.38
N TRP A 186 2.62 10.84 0.45
CA TRP A 186 3.43 11.98 0.90
C TRP A 186 4.53 12.35 -0.10
N CYS A 187 4.99 11.40 -0.90
CA CYS A 187 5.99 11.58 -1.94
C CYS A 187 5.38 12.09 -3.26
N GLU A 188 4.10 11.81 -3.51
CA GLU A 188 3.25 12.48 -4.52
C GLU A 188 2.78 13.87 -4.05
#